data_AF-A0A6C0DB43-F1
#
_entry.id   AF-A0A6C0DB43-F1
#
_cell.length_a   1.000
_cell.length_b   1.000
_cell.length_c   1.000
_cell.angle_alpha   90.00
_cell.angle_beta   90.00
_cell.angle_gamma   90.00
#
_symmetry.space_group_name_H-M   'P 1'
#
loop_
_entity.id
_entity.type
_entity.pdbx_description
1 polymer ?
#
loop_
_entity_poly.entity_id
_entity_poly.type
_entity_poly.pdbx_seq_one_letter_code
_entity_poly.pdbx_strand_id
1 'polypeptide(L)'
;MDKKFETKSLIRNDISKMDKIVEVINYTKTFIDIPYRWWHEKEEIQGNDKFWAENGKPISSQQIKKEDKCIVCTGLINLVRRYLNLSIPGLDGKQGKLGLKYPGTTYTWFRYLKRKKRLEEINFRKKYPIGTLLIANYINVNEQGHVAIITDSSGRNVKNQHIIHSYSDYSYEESKNMKNVGKTGIQTLKSTLEWFKVTHICLPENWILKD
;
A
#
# COMPACT_ATOMS: atom_id res chain seq x y z
N MET A 1 27.35 15.28 31.50
CA MET A 1 26.67 14.29 30.63
C MET A 1 26.08 15.04 29.45
N ASP A 2 26.66 14.84 28.27
CA ASP A 2 26.64 15.79 27.15
C ASP A 2 25.39 15.71 26.27
N LYS A 3 24.50 16.71 26.42
CA LYS A 3 23.36 16.96 25.52
C LYS A 3 23.75 17.06 24.04
N LYS A 4 25.00 17.40 23.71
CA LYS A 4 25.51 17.52 22.33
C LYS A 4 25.69 16.16 21.61
N PHE A 5 25.92 15.06 22.34
CA PHE A 5 26.10 13.74 21.74
C PHE A 5 24.76 13.07 21.41
N GLU A 6 23.74 13.24 22.26
CA GLU A 6 22.38 12.74 21.99
C GLU A 6 21.76 13.40 20.75
N THR A 7 21.91 14.72 20.58
CA THR A 7 21.31 15.41 19.41
C THR A 7 21.90 14.93 18.08
N LYS A 8 23.21 14.67 17.99
CA LYS A 8 23.84 14.17 16.75
C LYS A 8 23.43 12.74 16.42
N SER A 9 23.26 11.89 17.43
CA SER A 9 22.81 10.50 17.23
C SER A 9 21.35 10.45 16.75
N LEU A 10 20.46 11.26 17.36
CA LEU A 10 19.06 11.37 16.96
C LEU A 10 18.90 11.89 15.54
N ILE A 11 19.62 12.95 15.16
CA ILE A 11 19.59 13.51 13.80
C ILE A 11 20.03 12.48 12.75
N ARG A 12 21.11 11.73 13.02
CA ARG A 12 21.60 10.69 12.09
C ARG A 12 20.59 9.55 11.90
N ASN A 13 19.93 9.13 12.98
CA ASN A 13 18.90 8.10 12.91
C ASN A 13 17.68 8.56 12.10
N ASP A 14 17.26 9.82 12.23
CA ASP A 14 16.11 10.34 11.48
C ASP A 14 16.42 10.57 9.99
N ILE A 15 17.65 10.97 9.65
CA ILE A 15 18.11 11.03 8.25
C ILE A 15 18.06 9.64 7.61
N SER A 16 18.61 8.61 8.28
CA SER A 16 18.59 7.24 7.76
C SER A 16 17.17 6.68 7.53
N LYS A 17 16.21 7.03 8.40
CA LYS A 17 14.80 6.66 8.20
C LYS A 17 14.21 7.33 6.97
N MET A 18 14.46 8.62 6.79
CA MET A 18 13.94 9.37 5.66
C MET A 18 14.51 8.85 4.33
N ASP A 19 15.81 8.56 4.29
CA ASP A 19 16.47 7.99 3.11
C ASP A 19 15.82 6.66 2.70
N LYS A 20 15.56 5.77 3.67
CA LYS A 20 14.86 4.50 3.43
C LYS A 20 13.43 4.70 2.93
N ILE A 21 12.71 5.69 3.46
CA ILE A 21 11.36 6.02 2.97
C ILE A 21 11.42 6.51 1.52
N VAL A 22 12.37 7.41 1.20
CA VAL A 22 12.55 7.93 -0.16
C VAL A 22 12.90 6.82 -1.15
N GLU A 23 13.79 5.91 -0.77
CA GLU A 23 14.15 4.72 -1.54
C GLU A 23 12.92 3.85 -1.85
N VAL A 24 12.08 3.59 -0.84
CA VAL A 24 10.81 2.85 -1.00
C VAL A 24 9.87 3.56 -1.96
N ILE A 25 9.73 4.87 -1.87
CA ILE A 25 8.89 5.63 -2.81
C ILE A 25 9.45 5.54 -4.23
N ASN A 26 10.76 5.64 -4.40
CA ASN A 26 11.40 5.49 -5.72
C ASN A 26 11.19 4.09 -6.30
N TYR A 27 11.36 3.04 -5.49
CA TYR A 27 11.02 1.67 -5.88
C TYR A 27 9.55 1.55 -6.29
N THR A 28 8.63 2.09 -5.49
CA THR A 28 7.19 2.05 -5.77
C THR A 28 6.84 2.73 -7.10
N LYS A 29 7.50 3.85 -7.42
CA LYS A 29 7.32 4.58 -8.69
C LYS A 29 7.73 3.78 -9.93
N THR A 30 8.58 2.77 -9.79
CA THR A 30 8.95 1.90 -10.92
C THR A 30 7.75 1.12 -11.48
N PHE A 31 6.68 0.95 -10.70
CA PHE A 31 5.46 0.25 -11.09
C PHE A 31 4.40 1.14 -11.76
N ILE A 32 4.68 2.42 -12.00
CA ILE A 32 3.76 3.27 -12.77
C ILE A 32 3.46 2.63 -14.13
N ASP A 33 2.19 2.75 -14.55
CA ASP A 33 1.60 2.16 -15.74
C ASP A 33 1.54 0.62 -15.78
N ILE A 34 1.83 -0.07 -14.67
CA ILE A 34 1.49 -1.49 -14.56
C ILE A 34 -0.04 -1.66 -14.55
N PRO A 35 -0.62 -2.57 -15.35
CA PRO A 35 -2.07 -2.75 -15.40
C PRO A 35 -2.68 -3.14 -14.06
N TYR A 36 -3.90 -2.64 -13.83
CA TYR A 36 -4.78 -3.09 -12.77
C TYR A 36 -5.81 -4.08 -13.33
N ARG A 37 -6.08 -5.15 -12.57
CA ARG A 37 -7.16 -6.12 -12.83
C ARG A 37 -7.91 -6.36 -11.54
N TRP A 38 -9.24 -6.30 -11.57
CA TRP A 38 -10.05 -6.62 -10.39
C TRP A 38 -9.80 -8.05 -9.92
N TRP A 39 -9.95 -8.28 -8.62
CA TRP A 39 -10.11 -9.62 -8.06
C TRP A 39 -11.60 -9.92 -7.96
N HIS A 40 -11.99 -11.06 -8.51
CA HIS A 40 -13.35 -11.57 -8.45
C HIS A 40 -13.46 -12.75 -7.48
N GLU A 41 -14.62 -12.93 -6.85
CA GLU A 41 -14.81 -13.88 -5.73
C GLU A 41 -14.44 -15.34 -6.01
N LYS A 42 -14.45 -15.74 -7.29
CA LYS A 42 -14.11 -17.10 -7.73
C LYS A 42 -12.60 -17.30 -7.93
N GLU A 43 -11.81 -16.24 -7.88
CA GLU A 43 -10.37 -16.30 -8.03
C GLU A 43 -9.71 -16.65 -6.70
N GLU A 44 -8.83 -17.64 -6.74
CA GLU A 44 -7.93 -17.93 -5.63
C GLU A 44 -6.82 -16.89 -5.56
N ILE A 45 -6.44 -16.50 -4.35
CA ILE A 45 -5.30 -15.61 -4.14
C ILE A 45 -4.04 -16.46 -4.06
N GLN A 46 -3.13 -16.24 -4.99
CA GLN A 46 -1.86 -16.95 -5.11
C GLN A 46 -0.68 -16.03 -4.83
N GLY A 47 0.47 -16.60 -4.50
CA GLY A 47 1.65 -15.84 -4.12
C GLY A 47 2.16 -14.83 -5.16
N ASN A 48 2.05 -15.17 -6.43
CA ASN A 48 2.61 -14.44 -7.56
C ASN A 48 1.54 -13.84 -8.50
N ASP A 49 0.31 -13.74 -8.01
CA ASP A 49 -0.82 -13.14 -8.70
C ASP A 49 -0.82 -11.60 -8.56
N LYS A 50 -1.98 -10.98 -8.82
CA LYS A 50 -2.17 -9.52 -8.72
C LYS A 50 -1.93 -8.95 -7.32
N PHE A 51 -2.08 -9.75 -6.26
CA PHE A 51 -1.79 -9.39 -4.87
C PHE A 51 -0.33 -9.58 -4.49
N TRP A 52 0.47 -10.35 -5.24
CA TRP A 52 1.88 -10.59 -4.91
C TRP A 52 2.08 -11.05 -3.46
N ALA A 53 1.13 -11.85 -2.96
CA ALA A 53 1.01 -12.24 -1.56
C ALA A 53 1.91 -13.46 -1.23
N GLU A 54 3.21 -13.33 -1.48
CA GLU A 54 4.23 -14.30 -1.05
C GLU A 54 5.46 -13.57 -0.52
N ASN A 55 6.12 -14.17 0.46
CA ASN A 55 7.46 -13.74 0.82
C ASN A 55 8.41 -14.21 -0.29
N GLY A 56 9.15 -13.29 -0.87
CA GLY A 56 10.06 -13.60 -1.97
C GLY A 56 10.92 -12.40 -2.33
N LYS A 57 11.90 -12.62 -3.22
CA LYS A 57 12.77 -11.55 -3.70
C LYS A 57 11.94 -10.42 -4.33
N PRO A 58 12.37 -9.15 -4.24
CA PRO A 58 11.73 -8.08 -4.98
C PRO A 58 11.69 -8.41 -6.48
N ILE A 59 10.57 -8.10 -7.11
CA ILE A 59 10.37 -8.24 -8.56
C ILE A 59 10.44 -6.85 -9.21
N SER A 60 10.93 -6.80 -10.45
CA SER A 60 11.01 -5.57 -11.23
C SER A 60 9.73 -5.33 -12.04
N SER A 61 9.42 -4.07 -12.32
CA SER A 61 8.28 -3.74 -13.18
C SER A 61 8.45 -4.25 -14.60
N GLN A 62 9.68 -4.37 -15.11
CA GLN A 62 9.97 -4.99 -16.41
C GLN A 62 9.56 -6.46 -16.44
N GLN A 63 9.83 -7.20 -15.36
CA GLN A 63 9.44 -8.61 -15.26
C GLN A 63 7.92 -8.76 -15.24
N ILE A 64 7.21 -7.93 -14.46
CA ILE A 64 5.73 -7.93 -14.42
C ILE A 64 5.15 -7.67 -15.82
N LYS A 65 5.70 -6.69 -16.56
CA LYS A 65 5.28 -6.39 -17.94
C LYS A 65 5.57 -7.55 -18.89
N LYS A 66 6.75 -8.15 -18.80
CA LYS A 66 7.16 -9.29 -19.64
C LYS A 66 6.28 -10.53 -19.43
N GLU A 67 5.85 -10.77 -18.20
CA GLU A 67 4.99 -11.90 -17.82
C GLU A 67 3.48 -11.60 -17.99
N ASP A 68 3.10 -10.43 -18.53
CA ASP A 68 1.70 -9.98 -18.66
C ASP A 68 0.90 -10.08 -17.34
N LYS A 69 1.58 -9.74 -16.25
CA LYS A 69 1.01 -9.67 -14.91
C LYS A 69 0.48 -8.27 -14.60
N CYS A 70 -0.19 -8.17 -13.46
CA CYS A 70 -0.88 -6.97 -13.03
C CYS A 70 -0.69 -6.76 -11.52
N ILE A 71 -1.16 -5.62 -11.04
CA ILE A 71 -1.10 -5.25 -9.63
C ILE A 71 -2.48 -4.75 -9.20
N VAL A 72 -2.99 -5.23 -8.06
CA VAL A 72 -4.08 -4.54 -7.34
C VAL A 72 -3.51 -3.59 -6.30
N CYS A 73 -4.36 -2.75 -5.69
CA CYS A 73 -3.92 -1.73 -4.74
C CYS A 73 -3.01 -2.30 -3.64
N THR A 74 -3.38 -3.41 -3.03
CA THR A 74 -2.55 -4.09 -2.02
C THR A 74 -1.39 -4.88 -2.58
N GLY A 75 -1.46 -5.32 -3.84
CA GLY A 75 -0.31 -5.91 -4.54
C GLY A 75 0.88 -4.97 -4.58
N LEU A 76 0.63 -3.67 -4.81
CA LEU A 76 1.68 -2.65 -4.78
C LEU A 76 2.35 -2.58 -3.39
N ILE A 77 1.55 -2.66 -2.32
CA ILE A 77 2.05 -2.61 -0.93
C ILE A 77 2.81 -3.89 -0.57
N ASN A 78 2.36 -5.04 -1.04
CA ASN A 78 3.01 -6.33 -0.81
C ASN A 78 4.37 -6.39 -1.53
N LEU A 79 4.47 -5.84 -2.74
CA LEU A 79 5.74 -5.66 -3.45
C LEU A 79 6.72 -4.77 -2.67
N VAL A 80 6.24 -3.68 -2.07
CA VAL A 80 7.05 -2.84 -1.18
C VAL A 80 7.53 -3.62 0.04
N ARG A 81 6.68 -4.44 0.67
CA ARG A 81 7.09 -5.28 1.81
C ARG A 81 8.15 -6.31 1.41
N ARG A 82 8.01 -6.94 0.24
CA ARG A 82 9.04 -7.84 -0.33
C ARG A 82 10.37 -7.12 -0.53
N TYR A 83 10.35 -5.91 -1.10
CA TYR A 83 11.56 -5.09 -1.27
C TYR A 83 12.28 -4.82 0.05
N LEU A 84 11.51 -4.57 1.11
CA LEU A 84 12.02 -4.29 2.44
C LEU A 84 12.37 -5.54 3.27
N ASN A 85 12.15 -6.74 2.72
CA ASN A 85 12.25 -8.03 3.43
C ASN A 85 11.40 -8.05 4.71
N LEU A 86 10.15 -7.56 4.63
CA LEU A 86 9.19 -7.54 5.72
C LEU A 86 8.03 -8.50 5.42
N SER A 87 7.36 -9.00 6.46
CA SER A 87 6.29 -9.98 6.30
C SER A 87 5.07 -9.38 5.59
N ILE A 88 4.41 -10.15 4.73
CA ILE A 88 3.09 -9.76 4.20
C ILE A 88 2.01 -10.26 5.16
N PRO A 89 1.05 -9.40 5.59
CA PRO A 89 -0.05 -9.81 6.45
C PRO A 89 -0.83 -11.01 5.91
N GLY A 90 -1.08 -12.01 6.77
CA GLY A 90 -1.90 -13.17 6.43
C GLY A 90 -1.10 -14.43 6.05
N LEU A 91 0.20 -14.31 5.76
CA LEU A 91 1.05 -15.46 5.42
C LEU A 91 1.48 -16.30 6.62
N ASP A 92 1.54 -15.71 7.81
CA ASP A 92 2.06 -16.36 9.02
C ASP A 92 0.99 -17.07 9.87
N GLY A 93 -0.25 -17.15 9.38
CA GLY A 93 -1.37 -17.74 10.11
C GLY A 93 -1.84 -16.98 11.35
N LYS A 94 -1.17 -15.88 11.76
CA LYS A 94 -1.53 -15.13 12.99
C LYS A 94 -2.88 -14.40 12.90
N GLN A 95 -3.49 -14.39 11.72
CA GLN A 95 -4.81 -13.82 11.45
C GLN A 95 -5.91 -14.89 11.29
N GLY A 96 -5.59 -16.15 11.63
CA GLY A 96 -6.50 -17.29 11.56
C GLY A 96 -6.78 -17.74 10.12
N LYS A 97 -7.75 -18.65 9.97
CA LYS A 97 -8.13 -19.25 8.67
C LYS A 97 -8.48 -18.21 7.60
N LEU A 98 -9.17 -17.12 7.98
CA LEU A 98 -9.50 -16.03 7.05
C LEU A 98 -8.27 -15.27 6.56
N GLY A 99 -7.25 -15.12 7.41
CA GLY A 99 -5.98 -14.51 7.00
C GLY A 99 -5.23 -15.33 5.96
N LEU A 100 -5.24 -16.66 6.14
CA LEU A 100 -4.64 -17.60 5.18
C LEU A 100 -5.45 -17.72 3.90
N LYS A 101 -6.77 -17.54 3.95
CA LYS A 101 -7.65 -17.55 2.77
C LYS A 101 -7.47 -16.30 1.90
N TYR A 102 -7.15 -15.16 2.52
CA TYR A 102 -7.08 -13.86 1.85
C TYR A 102 -5.77 -13.11 2.10
N PRO A 103 -4.60 -13.75 1.92
CA PRO A 103 -3.32 -13.17 2.32
C PRO A 103 -3.02 -11.90 1.53
N GLY A 104 -2.42 -10.91 2.19
CA GLY A 104 -2.01 -9.66 1.55
C GLY A 104 -3.14 -8.77 1.02
N THR A 105 -4.41 -9.13 1.23
CA THR A 105 -5.57 -8.31 0.84
C THR A 105 -5.78 -7.11 1.75
N THR A 106 -6.62 -6.16 1.35
CA THR A 106 -6.98 -4.97 2.15
C THR A 106 -7.53 -5.37 3.52
N TYR A 107 -8.35 -6.42 3.55
CA TYR A 107 -8.89 -6.99 4.79
C TYR A 107 -7.78 -7.42 5.77
N THR A 108 -6.79 -8.18 5.28
CA THR A 108 -5.68 -8.66 6.14
C THR A 108 -4.74 -7.55 6.56
N TRP A 109 -4.51 -6.55 5.70
CA TRP A 109 -3.76 -5.35 6.05
C TRP A 109 -4.41 -4.56 7.18
N PHE A 110 -5.71 -4.28 7.05
CA PHE A 110 -6.45 -3.54 8.05
C PHE A 110 -6.41 -4.25 9.42
N ARG A 111 -6.69 -5.56 9.45
CA ARG A 111 -6.66 -6.35 10.69
C ARG A 111 -5.26 -6.42 11.31
N TYR A 112 -4.22 -6.60 10.50
CA TYR A 112 -2.84 -6.63 10.98
C TYR A 112 -2.46 -5.31 11.66
N LEU A 113 -2.69 -4.17 10.99
CA LEU A 113 -2.35 -2.85 11.53
C LEU A 113 -3.20 -2.51 12.75
N LYS A 114 -4.50 -2.85 12.75
CA LYS A 114 -5.39 -2.67 13.91
C LYS A 114 -4.89 -3.46 15.12
N ARG A 115 -4.57 -4.75 14.95
CA ARG A 115 -4.05 -5.61 16.03
C ARG A 115 -2.73 -5.09 16.59
N LYS A 116 -1.88 -4.53 15.73
CA LYS A 116 -0.59 -3.94 16.12
C LYS A 116 -0.72 -2.53 16.71
N LYS A 117 -1.94 -1.96 16.80
CA LYS A 117 -2.21 -0.57 17.24
C LYS A 117 -1.44 0.47 16.42
N ARG A 118 -1.45 0.30 15.09
CA ARG A 118 -0.73 1.14 14.12
C ARG A 118 -1.64 1.95 13.20
N LEU A 119 -2.94 1.75 13.32
CA LEU A 119 -3.93 2.55 12.60
C LEU A 119 -4.31 3.78 13.41
N GLU A 120 -4.41 4.90 12.71
CA GLU A 120 -4.99 6.14 13.20
C GLU A 120 -6.14 6.54 12.28
N GLU A 121 -7.18 7.16 12.84
CA GLU A 121 -8.25 7.74 12.02
C GLU A 121 -7.68 8.89 11.17
N ILE A 122 -8.15 8.98 9.93
CA ILE A 122 -7.70 10.05 9.03
C ILE A 122 -8.28 11.40 9.47
N ASN A 123 -7.41 12.40 9.57
CA ASN A 123 -7.78 13.79 9.73
C ASN A 123 -7.51 14.53 8.42
N PHE A 124 -8.58 14.76 7.66
CA PHE A 124 -8.50 15.42 6.35
C PHE A 124 -8.04 16.88 6.37
N ARG A 125 -7.91 17.50 7.55
CA ARG A 125 -7.40 18.88 7.71
C ARG A 125 -5.89 18.93 7.90
N LYS A 126 -5.23 17.79 8.16
CA LYS A 126 -3.78 17.70 8.38
C LYS A 126 -3.08 17.17 7.13
N LYS A 127 -1.76 17.35 7.10
CA LYS A 127 -0.85 16.63 6.20
C LYS A 127 -0.24 15.43 6.91
N TYR A 128 0.20 14.47 6.12
CA TYR A 128 0.90 13.28 6.61
C TYR A 128 2.27 13.14 5.93
N PRO A 129 3.26 12.50 6.59
CA PRO A 129 4.58 12.29 6.02
C PRO A 129 4.55 11.46 4.73
N ILE A 130 5.57 11.66 3.88
CA ILE A 130 5.86 10.78 2.74
C ILE A 130 5.97 9.33 3.24
N GLY A 131 5.42 8.38 2.50
CA GLY A 131 5.39 6.98 2.89
C GLY A 131 4.23 6.63 3.85
N THR A 132 3.38 7.58 4.24
CA THR A 132 2.16 7.23 4.99
C THR A 132 1.24 6.37 4.13
N LEU A 133 0.77 5.27 4.69
CA LEU A 133 -0.21 4.38 4.07
C LEU A 133 -1.62 4.88 4.39
N LEU A 134 -2.41 5.16 3.37
CA LEU A 134 -3.84 5.48 3.45
C LEU A 134 -4.65 4.21 3.25
N ILE A 135 -5.72 4.02 4.04
CA ILE A 135 -6.49 2.78 4.04
C ILE A 135 -8.00 3.07 4.09
N ALA A 136 -8.71 2.48 3.14
CA ALA A 136 -10.15 2.27 3.20
C ALA A 136 -10.38 0.79 3.53
N ASN A 137 -11.14 0.50 4.59
CA ASN A 137 -11.39 -0.88 5.00
C ASN A 137 -12.23 -1.64 3.96
N TYR A 138 -12.03 -2.95 3.89
CA TYR A 138 -12.92 -3.84 3.16
C TYR A 138 -14.28 -3.91 3.87
N ILE A 139 -15.36 -3.68 3.14
CA ILE A 139 -16.73 -3.80 3.65
C ILE A 139 -17.41 -5.03 3.02
N ASN A 140 -17.33 -5.17 1.70
CA ASN A 140 -17.89 -6.31 0.95
C ASN A 140 -17.23 -6.42 -0.45
N VAL A 141 -17.70 -7.35 -1.28
CA VAL A 141 -17.21 -7.62 -2.65
C VAL A 141 -17.25 -6.42 -3.59
N ASN A 142 -18.25 -5.54 -3.43
CA ASN A 142 -18.39 -4.31 -4.22
C ASN A 142 -17.60 -3.14 -3.61
N GLU A 143 -17.27 -3.23 -2.33
CA GLU A 143 -16.48 -2.26 -1.57
C GLU A 143 -15.27 -2.95 -0.93
N GLN A 144 -14.32 -3.39 -1.77
CA GLN A 144 -13.17 -4.21 -1.35
C GLN A 144 -12.13 -3.45 -0.51
N GLY A 145 -12.43 -2.20 -0.15
CA GLY A 145 -11.47 -1.26 0.42
C GLY A 145 -10.40 -0.86 -0.60
N HIS A 146 -9.44 -0.08 -0.16
CA HIS A 146 -8.37 0.42 -1.02
C HIS A 146 -7.18 0.87 -0.18
N VAL A 147 -5.99 0.86 -0.78
CA VAL A 147 -4.77 1.36 -0.13
C VAL A 147 -3.97 2.24 -1.08
N ALA A 148 -3.28 3.22 -0.53
CA ALA A 148 -2.41 4.13 -1.27
C ALA A 148 -1.27 4.63 -0.39
N ILE A 149 -0.18 5.11 -1.00
CA ILE A 149 0.97 5.66 -0.28
C ILE A 149 1.13 7.14 -0.64
N ILE A 150 1.31 8.01 0.35
CA ILE A 150 1.64 9.42 0.11
C ILE A 150 3.06 9.53 -0.47
N THR A 151 3.21 10.24 -1.58
CA THR A 151 4.49 10.38 -2.30
C THR A 151 5.18 11.72 -2.12
N ASP A 152 4.50 12.72 -1.55
CA ASP A 152 5.06 14.06 -1.37
C ASP A 152 4.55 14.76 -0.11
N SER A 153 5.15 15.90 0.20
CA SER A 153 4.79 16.79 1.30
C SER A 153 3.96 18.00 0.86
N SER A 154 3.45 17.97 -0.38
CA SER A 154 2.83 19.12 -1.04
C SER A 154 1.45 19.46 -0.46
N GLY A 155 0.93 20.62 -0.85
CA GLY A 155 -0.40 21.05 -0.44
C GLY A 155 -0.51 21.53 1.02
N ARG A 156 -1.76 21.83 1.42
CA ARG A 156 -2.12 22.32 2.75
C ARG A 156 -2.64 21.23 3.67
N ASN A 157 -3.22 20.17 3.11
CA ASN A 157 -3.75 19.02 3.82
C ASN A 157 -3.67 17.78 2.92
N VAL A 158 -3.99 16.61 3.48
CA VAL A 158 -3.89 15.29 2.83
C VAL A 158 -4.69 15.19 1.54
N LYS A 159 -5.81 15.93 1.38
CA LYS A 159 -6.57 15.93 0.13
C LYS A 159 -5.74 16.46 -1.05
N ASN A 160 -4.81 17.37 -0.78
CA ASN A 160 -3.95 17.98 -1.78
C ASN A 160 -2.61 17.25 -1.96
N GLN A 161 -2.30 16.24 -1.15
CA GLN A 161 -1.09 15.44 -1.31
C GLN A 161 -1.25 14.45 -2.46
N HIS A 162 -0.14 14.16 -3.12
CA HIS A 162 -0.09 13.11 -4.12
C HIS A 162 0.03 11.74 -3.47
N ILE A 163 -0.69 10.79 -4.03
CA ILE A 163 -0.70 9.39 -3.63
C ILE A 163 -0.32 8.52 -4.82
N ILE A 164 0.43 7.46 -4.56
CA ILE A 164 0.64 6.36 -5.49
C ILE A 164 -0.18 5.16 -5.06
N HIS A 165 -0.87 4.56 -6.02
CA HIS A 165 -1.74 3.41 -5.83
C HIS A 165 -1.98 2.73 -7.17
N SER A 166 -2.40 1.47 -7.12
CA SER A 166 -2.97 0.79 -8.28
C SER A 166 -4.48 0.86 -8.19
N TYR A 167 -5.12 1.40 -9.22
CA TYR A 167 -6.55 1.73 -9.23
C TYR A 167 -7.24 1.29 -10.52
N SER A 168 -8.57 1.21 -10.45
CA SER A 168 -9.41 0.95 -11.61
C SER A 168 -10.10 2.24 -12.06
N ASP A 169 -10.22 2.38 -13.38
CA ASP A 169 -11.05 3.39 -14.04
C ASP A 169 -12.50 2.91 -14.23
N TYR A 170 -12.82 1.66 -13.83
CA TYR A 170 -14.10 1.01 -14.03
C TYR A 170 -14.59 0.37 -12.72
N SER A 171 -15.91 0.26 -12.56
CA SER A 171 -16.51 -0.45 -11.44
C SER A 171 -16.24 -1.96 -11.49
N TYR A 172 -16.47 -2.63 -10.36
CA TYR A 172 -16.38 -4.09 -10.27
C TYR A 172 -17.29 -4.79 -11.31
N GLU A 173 -18.50 -4.28 -11.52
CA GLU A 173 -19.47 -4.87 -12.46
C GLU A 173 -19.04 -4.70 -13.93
N GLU A 174 -18.58 -3.50 -14.30
CA GLU A 174 -18.07 -3.24 -15.66
C GLU A 174 -16.82 -4.07 -15.98
N SER A 175 -16.01 -4.36 -14.95
CA SER A 175 -14.76 -5.09 -15.13
C SER A 175 -14.89 -6.57 -15.49
N LYS A 176 -16.08 -7.18 -15.31
CA LYS A 176 -16.28 -8.63 -15.50
C LYS A 176 -15.90 -9.15 -16.89
N ASN A 177 -15.95 -8.28 -17.91
CA ASN A 177 -15.63 -8.61 -19.30
C ASN A 177 -14.35 -7.93 -19.80
N MET A 178 -13.55 -7.37 -18.91
CA MET A 178 -12.36 -6.59 -19.25
C MET A 178 -11.13 -7.18 -18.57
N LYS A 179 -10.06 -7.38 -19.35
CA LYS A 179 -8.81 -7.91 -18.81
C LYS A 179 -8.09 -6.88 -17.92
N ASN A 180 -7.87 -5.68 -18.45
CA ASN A 180 -7.21 -4.57 -17.75
C ASN A 180 -8.22 -3.43 -17.62
N VAL A 181 -8.30 -2.85 -16.43
CA VAL A 181 -9.37 -1.91 -16.05
C VAL A 181 -8.83 -0.68 -15.33
N GLY A 182 -7.54 -0.42 -15.48
CA GLY A 182 -6.85 0.69 -14.88
C GLY A 182 -5.36 0.40 -14.77
N LYS A 183 -4.69 1.09 -13.86
CA LYS A 183 -3.24 1.02 -13.71
C LYS A 183 -2.74 1.54 -12.38
N THR A 184 -1.46 1.31 -12.13
CA THR A 184 -0.71 2.04 -11.11
C THR A 184 -0.36 3.44 -11.60
N GLY A 185 -0.65 4.45 -10.78
CA GLY A 185 -0.35 5.83 -11.10
C GLY A 185 -0.30 6.73 -9.87
N ILE A 186 0.03 8.00 -10.11
CA ILE A 186 0.04 9.06 -9.10
C ILE A 186 -1.13 10.01 -9.37
N GLN A 187 -1.91 10.27 -8.33
CA GLN A 187 -3.04 11.21 -8.36
C GLN A 187 -3.07 12.01 -7.06
N THR A 188 -3.81 13.12 -7.02
CA THR A 188 -4.12 13.76 -5.73
C THR A 188 -5.13 12.93 -4.97
N LEU A 189 -5.08 12.89 -3.62
CA LEU A 189 -6.13 12.21 -2.88
C LEU A 189 -7.52 12.80 -3.23
N LYS A 190 -7.64 14.12 -3.37
CA LYS A 190 -8.89 14.81 -3.71
C LYS A 190 -9.58 14.24 -4.96
N SER A 191 -8.82 13.97 -6.04
CA SER A 191 -9.38 13.42 -7.28
C SER A 191 -9.87 11.97 -7.15
N THR A 192 -9.60 11.32 -6.02
CA THR A 192 -10.00 9.93 -5.76
C THR A 192 -11.09 9.79 -4.71
N LEU A 193 -11.42 10.85 -3.96
CA LEU A 193 -12.29 10.76 -2.77
C LEU A 193 -13.72 10.29 -3.05
N GLU A 194 -14.21 10.41 -4.29
CA GLU A 194 -15.54 9.91 -4.68
C GLU A 194 -15.63 8.39 -4.57
N TRP A 195 -14.54 7.68 -4.87
CA TRP A 195 -14.49 6.21 -4.87
C TRP A 195 -13.55 5.64 -3.80
N PHE A 196 -12.52 6.38 -3.40
CA PHE A 196 -11.58 6.01 -2.33
C PHE A 196 -12.04 6.57 -0.99
N LYS A 197 -12.89 5.80 -0.30
CA LYS A 197 -13.42 6.10 1.04
C LYS A 197 -12.37 5.89 2.15
N VAL A 198 -11.27 6.66 2.13
CA VAL A 198 -10.20 6.56 3.15
C VAL A 198 -10.79 6.79 4.54
N THR A 199 -10.47 5.89 5.47
CA THR A 199 -10.93 5.98 6.87
C THR A 199 -9.76 6.05 7.84
N HIS A 200 -8.63 5.44 7.50
CA HIS A 200 -7.49 5.32 8.39
C HIS A 200 -6.18 5.61 7.67
N ILE A 201 -5.15 5.88 8.48
CA ILE A 201 -3.76 6.02 8.05
C ILE A 201 -2.85 5.14 8.91
N CYS A 202 -1.68 4.80 8.37
CA CYS A 202 -0.56 4.22 9.11
C CYS A 202 0.71 4.97 8.72
N LEU A 203 1.34 5.62 9.71
CA LEU A 203 2.58 6.37 9.51
C LEU A 203 3.72 5.47 9.01
N PRO A 204 4.67 6.00 8.20
CA PRO A 204 5.70 5.19 7.54
C PRO A 204 6.53 4.35 8.51
N GLU A 205 6.87 4.88 9.68
CA GLU A 205 7.60 4.17 10.73
C GLU A 205 6.87 2.92 11.26
N ASN A 206 5.57 2.83 11.03
CA ASN A 206 4.71 1.75 11.50
C ASN A 206 4.52 0.62 10.47
N TRP A 207 4.89 0.81 9.19
CA TRP A 207 4.75 -0.25 8.18
C TRP A 207 5.95 -0.43 7.24
N ILE A 208 6.76 0.61 7.04
CA ILE A 208 8.01 0.57 6.24
C ILE A 208 9.20 0.16 7.10
N LEU A 209 9.24 0.59 8.37
CA LEU A 209 10.43 0.44 9.21
C LEU A 209 10.38 -0.73 10.19
N LYS A 210 9.23 -1.40 10.35
CA LYS A 210 9.06 -2.52 11.28
C LYS A 210 7.93 -3.48 10.91
N ASP A 211 8.03 -4.67 11.48
CA ASP A 211 7.09 -5.79 11.33
C ASP A 211 6.14 -5.98 12.53
#